data_AF-A0A9D9R3X6-F1
#
_entry.id   AF-A0A9D9R3X6-F1
#
_cell.length_a   1.000
_cell.length_b   1.000
_cell.length_c   1.000
_cell.angle_alpha   90.00
_cell.angle_beta   90.00
_cell.angle_gamma   90.00
#
_symmetry.space_group_name_H-M   'P 1'
#
loop_
_entity.id
_entity.type
_entity.pdbx_description
1 polymer ?
#
loop_
_entity_poly.entity_id
_entity_poly.type
_entity_poly.pdbx_seq_one_letter_code
_entity_poly.pdbx_strand_id
1 'polypeptide(L)'
;LAQYDLANSTIESKQKERYSDASKFYLELVDKYPQSAYLKDAEKMYVKSNVEVERIAKLEAEQKALLEKEKSNTSKLTTSPQ
;
A
#
# COMPACT_ATOMS: atom_id res chain seq x y z
N LEU A 1 -15.28 2.61 7.80
CA LEU A 1 -15.45 1.14 7.84
C LEU A 1 -15.32 0.54 6.43
N ALA A 2 -16.14 0.95 5.45
CA ALA A 2 -16.14 0.35 4.11
C ALA A 2 -14.79 0.32 3.34
N GLN A 3 -13.94 1.35 3.42
CA GLN A 3 -12.68 1.37 2.66
C GLN A 3 -11.58 0.47 3.24
N TYR A 4 -11.56 0.25 4.55
CA TYR A 4 -10.57 -0.62 5.21
C TYR A 4 -10.83 -2.09 4.87
N ASP A 5 -12.10 -2.51 4.95
CA ASP A 5 -12.50 -3.87 4.60
C ASP A 5 -12.34 -4.14 3.09
N LEU A 6 -12.56 -3.11 2.27
CA LEU A 6 -12.29 -3.16 0.84
C LEU A 6 -10.79 -3.19 0.52
N ALA A 7 -9.94 -2.54 1.32
CA ALA A 7 -8.49 -2.68 1.20
C ALA A 7 -8.09 -4.15 1.42
N ASN A 8 -8.53 -4.77 2.51
CA ASN A 8 -8.22 -6.18 2.81
C ASN A 8 -8.63 -7.18 1.71
N SER A 9 -9.58 -6.81 0.84
CA SER A 9 -10.12 -7.66 -0.23
C SER A 9 -9.69 -7.24 -1.65
N THR A 10 -8.71 -6.34 -1.81
CA THR A 10 -8.26 -5.86 -3.14
C THR A 10 -6.79 -6.14 -3.43
N ILE A 11 -6.45 -6.23 -4.73
CA ILE A 11 -5.08 -6.33 -5.26
C ILE A 11 -4.17 -5.23 -4.68
N GLU A 12 -2.90 -5.57 -4.45
CA GLU A 12 -1.92 -4.80 -3.66
C GLU A 12 -1.81 -3.33 -4.08
N SER A 13 -1.88 -3.04 -5.38
CA SER A 13 -1.88 -1.68 -5.91
C SER A 13 -3.05 -0.82 -5.43
N LYS A 14 -4.24 -1.42 -5.28
CA LYS A 14 -5.45 -0.75 -4.76
C LYS A 14 -5.47 -0.69 -3.24
N GLN A 15 -4.80 -1.61 -2.55
CA GLN A 15 -4.63 -1.54 -1.09
C GLN A 15 -3.85 -0.29 -0.69
N LYS A 16 -2.74 -0.01 -1.37
CA LYS A 16 -1.90 1.16 -1.08
C LYS A 16 -2.66 2.48 -1.22
N GLU A 17 -3.43 2.63 -2.29
CA GLU A 17 -4.28 3.81 -2.53
C GLU A 17 -5.32 3.98 -1.41
N ARG A 18 -6.01 2.90 -1.03
CA ARG A 18 -7.05 2.93 0.01
C ARG A 18 -6.51 3.25 1.40
N TYR A 19 -5.35 2.69 1.77
CA TYR A 19 -4.72 3.04 3.04
C TYR A 19 -4.22 4.50 3.04
N SER A 20 -3.71 4.98 1.90
CA SER A 20 -3.32 6.38 1.75
C SER A 20 -4.53 7.33 1.90
N ASP A 21 -5.67 6.97 1.34
CA ASP A 21 -6.91 7.76 1.50
C ASP A 21 -7.47 7.70 2.93
N ALA A 22 -7.42 6.54 3.59
CA ALA A 22 -7.75 6.44 5.01
C ALA A 22 -6.89 7.38 5.86
N SER A 23 -5.60 7.50 5.52
CA SER A 23 -4.71 8.43 6.20
C SER A 23 -5.09 9.90 5.96
N LYS A 24 -5.48 10.28 4.74
CA LYS A 24 -5.98 11.63 4.43
C LYS A 24 -7.24 11.97 5.20
N PHE A 25 -8.21 11.04 5.25
CA PHE A 25 -9.47 11.26 5.97
C PHE A 25 -9.25 11.46 7.48
N TYR A 26 -8.27 10.78 8.07
CA TYR A 26 -7.89 11.05 9.46
C TYR A 26 -7.37 12.47 9.65
N LEU A 27 -6.47 12.93 8.79
CA LEU A 27 -5.91 14.29 8.87
C LEU A 27 -7.02 15.35 8.73
N GLU A 28 -7.96 15.15 7.79
CA GLU A 28 -9.12 16.03 7.66
C GLU A 28 -10.05 15.98 8.87
N LEU A 29 -10.23 14.81 9.50
CA LEU A 29 -11.03 14.68 10.72
C LEU A 29 -10.42 15.44 11.89
N VAL A 30 -9.10 15.36 12.06
CA VAL A 30 -8.37 16.10 13.11
C VAL A 30 -8.48 17.61 12.88
N ASP A 31 -8.31 18.06 11.64
CA ASP A 31 -8.33 19.48 11.28
C ASP A 31 -9.73 20.10 11.43
N LYS A 32 -10.76 19.42 10.91
CA LYS A 32 -12.15 19.94 10.89
C LYS A 32 -12.94 19.62 12.16
N TYR A 33 -12.59 18.54 12.86
CA TYR A 33 -13.35 18.03 14.01
C TYR A 33 -12.45 17.59 15.17
N PRO A 34 -11.65 18.50 15.76
CA PRO A 34 -10.66 18.19 16.80
C PRO A 34 -11.25 17.70 18.14
N GLN A 35 -12.58 17.76 18.30
CA GLN A 35 -13.32 17.30 19.48
C GLN A 35 -14.17 16.05 19.18
N SER A 36 -13.99 15.42 18.01
CA SER A 36 -14.77 14.25 17.63
C SER A 36 -14.50 13.05 18.55
N ALA A 37 -15.56 12.40 19.02
CA ALA A 37 -15.47 11.17 19.82
C ALA A 37 -14.79 10.01 19.07
N TYR A 38 -14.74 10.09 17.74
CA TYR A 38 -14.16 9.07 16.86
C TYR A 38 -12.66 9.24 16.61
N LEU A 39 -12.03 10.31 17.11
CA LEU A 39 -10.62 10.60 16.85
C LEU A 39 -9.70 9.45 17.28
N LYS A 40 -9.97 8.87 18.46
CA LYS A 40 -9.14 7.81 19.03
C LYS A 40 -9.16 6.52 18.20
N ASP A 41 -10.28 6.23 17.57
CA ASP A 41 -10.39 5.06 16.69
C ASP A 41 -9.85 5.38 15.29
N ALA A 42 -10.08 6.59 14.79
CA ALA A 42 -9.50 7.04 13.53
C ALA A 42 -7.96 7.11 13.59
N GLU A 43 -7.38 7.48 14.73
CA GLU A 43 -5.93 7.47 14.97
C GLU A 43 -5.35 6.05 14.89
N LYS A 44 -6.02 5.06 15.50
CA LYS A 44 -5.61 3.65 15.38
C LYS A 44 -5.64 3.19 13.92
N MET A 45 -6.66 3.61 13.16
CA MET A 45 -6.78 3.29 11.75
C MET A 45 -5.70 3.98 10.92
N TYR A 46 -5.33 5.23 11.24
CA TYR A 46 -4.24 5.96 10.61
C TYR A 46 -2.90 5.26 10.81
N VAL A 47 -2.55 4.90 12.05
CA VAL A 47 -1.31 4.20 12.38
C VAL A 47 -1.22 2.87 11.62
N LYS A 48 -2.30 2.07 11.64
CA LYS A 48 -2.36 0.82 10.89
C LYS A 48 -2.24 1.02 9.39
N SER A 49 -2.88 2.04 8.83
CA SER A 49 -2.84 2.34 7.40
C SER A 49 -1.41 2.67 6.95
N ASN A 50 -0.67 3.45 7.73
CA ASN A 50 0.72 3.77 7.41
C ASN A 50 1.63 2.53 7.44
N VAL A 51 1.46 1.65 8.43
CA VAL A 51 2.22 0.38 8.51
C VAL A 51 1.94 -0.51 7.29
N GLU A 52 0.69 -0.62 6.87
CA GLU A 52 0.32 -1.41 5.69
C GLU A 52 0.84 -0.81 4.38
N VAL A 53 0.81 0.52 4.23
CA VAL A 53 1.42 1.20 3.07
C VAL A 53 2.91 0.89 2.96
N GLU A 54 3.64 0.92 4.08
CA GLU A 54 5.06 0.56 4.10
C GLU A 54 5.29 -0.92 3.75
N ARG A 55 4.47 -1.82 4.30
CA ARG A 55 4.54 -3.26 3.98
C ARG A 55 4.32 -3.50 2.49
N ILE A 56 3.30 -2.88 1.91
CA ILE A 56 2.99 -3.01 0.48
C ILE A 56 4.11 -2.42 -0.38
N ALA A 57 4.66 -1.25 -0.01
CA ALA A 57 5.75 -0.65 -0.75
C ALA A 57 7.01 -1.55 -0.79
N LYS A 58 7.31 -2.27 0.30
CA LYS A 58 8.40 -3.26 0.32
C LYS A 58 8.12 -4.44 -0.60
N LEU A 59 6.92 -4.99 -0.54
CA LEU A 59 6.52 -6.11 -1.41
C LEU A 59 6.54 -5.73 -2.90
N GLU A 60 6.07 -4.54 -3.26
CA GLU A 60 6.15 -4.01 -4.63
C GLU A 60 7.60 -3.89 -5.12
N ALA A 61 8.51 -3.42 -4.25
CA ALA A 61 9.92 -3.29 -4.57
C ALA A 61 10.60 -4.65 -4.78
N GLU A 62 10.30 -5.62 -3.92
CA GLU A 62 10.82 -6.99 -4.04
C GLU A 62 10.32 -7.69 -5.31
N GLN A 63 9.02 -7.60 -5.62
CA GLN A 63 8.45 -8.14 -6.86
C GLN A 63 9.10 -7.51 -8.10
N LYS A 64 9.27 -6.18 -8.11
CA LYS A 64 9.93 -5.48 -9.22
C LYS A 64 11.37 -5.96 -9.42
N ALA A 65 12.12 -6.14 -8.34
CA ALA A 65 13.50 -6.63 -8.39
C ALA A 65 13.60 -8.08 -8.89
N LEU A 66 12.64 -8.94 -8.52
CA LEU A 66 12.56 -10.31 -9.03
C LEU A 66 12.25 -10.35 -10.52
N LEU A 67 11.26 -9.58 -10.98
CA LEU A 67 10.91 -9.46 -12.40
C LEU A 67 12.08 -8.93 -13.24
N GLU A 68 12.86 -7.99 -12.72
CA GLU A 68 14.05 -7.46 -13.39
C GLU A 68 15.16 -8.52 -13.51
N LYS A 69 15.39 -9.30 -12.44
CA LYS A 69 16.32 -10.44 -12.45
C LYS A 69 15.89 -11.53 -13.43
N GLU A 70 14.61 -11.87 -13.48
CA GLU A 70 14.07 -12.87 -14.42
C GLU A 70 14.18 -12.43 -15.89
N LYS A 71 13.88 -11.15 -16.19
CA LYS A 71 14.08 -10.57 -17.53
C LYS A 71 15.54 -10.56 -17.96
N SER A 72 16.45 -10.27 -17.01
CA SER A 72 17.89 -10.31 -17.27
C SER A 72 18.40 -11.74 -17.54
N ASN A 73 17.85 -12.74 -16.87
CA ASN A 73 18.22 -14.15 -17.07
C ASN A 73 17.69 -14.74 -18.38
N THR A 74 16.46 -14.41 -18.76
CA THR A 74 15.86 -14.85 -20.04
C THR A 74 16.52 -14.19 -21.26
N SER A 75 16.93 -12.93 -21.16
CA SER A 75 17.66 -12.22 -22.23
C SER A 75 19.06 -12.81 -22.51
N LYS A 76 19.68 -13.47 -21.53
CA LYS A 76 20.98 -14.14 -21.70
C LYS A 76 20.88 -15.52 -22.35
N LEU A 77 19.70 -16.16 -22.31
CA LEU A 77 19.46 -17.49 -22.90
C LEU A 77 19.20 -17.44 -24.41
N THR A 78 18.77 -16.29 -24.96
CA THR A 78 18.45 -16.14 -26.39
C THR A 78 19.63 -15.69 -27.26
N THR A 79 20.83 -15.55 -26.70
CA THR A 79 22.05 -15.21 -27.46
C THR A 79 23.00 -16.40 -27.51
N SER A 80 22.56 -17.53 -28.08
CA SER A 80 23.49 -18.55 -28.58
C SER A 80 23.80 -18.21 -30.05
N PRO A 81 25.07 -17.92 -30.40
CA PRO A 81 25.45 -17.70 -31.79
C PRO A 81 25.44 -19.04 -32.53
N GLN A 82 24.70 -19.08 -33.64
CA GLN A 82 24.79 -20.15 -34.64
C GLN A 82 25.87 -19.80 -35.67
#